data_AF-A0A0P1FMB4-F1
#
_entry.id   AF-A0A0P1FMB4-F1
#
_cell.length_a   1.000
_cell.length_b   1.000
_cell.length_c   1.000
_cell.angle_alpha   90.00
_cell.angle_beta   90.00
_cell.angle_gamma   90.00
#
_symmetry.space_group_name_H-M   'P 1'
#
loop_
_entity.id
_entity.type
_entity.pdbx_description
1 polymer ?
#
loop_
_entity_poly.entity_id
_entity_poly.type
_entity_poly.pdbx_seq_one_letter_code
_entity_poly.pdbx_strand_id
1 'polypeptide(L)'
;MSSIDLTKIITAEDKAAAARAAKFSALADLRWQRETGGLDIAGGARIVTTRESQAQIASTVQSISAGLISEPIDWKLASGWQQLSAAEILSIAGAVADHVKRCFAAEKAISVQMDATPGDLSGFDIAAAFDAAYSA
;
A
#
# COMPACT_ATOMS: atom_id res chain seq x y z
N MET A 1 -25.09 -41.01 -29.89
CA MET A 1 -25.00 -40.57 -28.48
C MET A 1 -23.99 -39.44 -28.43
N SER A 2 -24.39 -38.26 -27.96
CA SER A 2 -23.45 -37.13 -27.84
C SER A 2 -22.47 -37.43 -26.71
N SER A 3 -21.18 -37.52 -27.01
CA SER A 3 -20.14 -37.72 -25.99
C SER A 3 -19.96 -36.40 -25.24
N ILE A 4 -20.20 -36.40 -23.93
CA ILE A 4 -19.85 -35.25 -23.10
C ILE A 4 -18.33 -35.13 -23.08
N ASP A 5 -17.82 -33.94 -23.41
CA ASP A 5 -16.40 -33.61 -23.36
C ASP A 5 -15.99 -33.31 -21.91
N LEU A 6 -15.56 -34.36 -21.20
CA LEU A 6 -15.18 -34.29 -19.79
C LEU A 6 -13.93 -33.42 -19.53
N THR A 7 -13.17 -33.05 -20.58
CA THR A 7 -12.00 -32.17 -20.46
C THR A 7 -12.36 -30.72 -20.09
N LYS A 8 -13.65 -30.37 -20.12
CA LYS A 8 -14.16 -29.02 -19.82
C LYS A 8 -14.85 -28.91 -18.46
N ILE A 9 -14.78 -29.95 -17.62
CA ILE A 9 -15.39 -29.91 -16.29
C ILE A 9 -14.50 -29.08 -15.36
N ILE A 10 -15.05 -27.99 -14.83
CA ILE A 10 -14.43 -27.22 -13.74
C ILE A 10 -14.72 -27.94 -12.43
N THR A 11 -13.68 -28.40 -11.74
CA THR A 11 -13.80 -29.11 -10.47
C THR A 11 -14.03 -28.15 -9.29
N ALA A 12 -14.38 -28.68 -8.13
CA ALA A 12 -14.43 -27.88 -6.90
C ALA A 12 -13.05 -27.33 -6.51
N GLU A 13 -11.99 -28.09 -6.79
CA GLU A 13 -10.60 -27.68 -6.57
C GLU A 13 -10.20 -26.51 -7.47
N ASP A 14 -10.56 -26.55 -8.76
CA ASP A 14 -10.31 -25.44 -9.69
C ASP A 14 -11.01 -24.15 -9.22
N LYS A 15 -12.24 -24.25 -8.73
CA LYS A 15 -12.98 -23.11 -8.17
C LYS A 15 -12.32 -22.56 -6.91
N ALA A 16 -11.88 -23.44 -6.01
CA ALA A 16 -11.18 -23.03 -4.80
C ALA A 16 -9.85 -22.34 -5.13
N ALA A 17 -9.08 -22.87 -6.08
CA ALA A 17 -7.83 -22.25 -6.54
C ALA A 17 -8.06 -20.86 -7.16
N ALA A 18 -9.08 -20.71 -8.01
CA ALA A 18 -9.43 -19.43 -8.61
C ALA A 18 -9.87 -18.39 -7.55
N ALA A 19 -10.68 -18.81 -6.57
CA ALA A 19 -11.10 -17.95 -5.46
C ALA A 19 -9.91 -17.49 -4.59
N ARG A 20 -8.96 -18.38 -4.32
CA ARG A 20 -7.71 -18.02 -3.64
C ARG A 20 -6.91 -16.99 -4.42
N ALA A 21 -6.69 -17.22 -5.71
CA ALA A 21 -5.97 -16.28 -6.57
C ALA A 21 -6.64 -14.89 -6.58
N ALA A 22 -7.97 -14.84 -6.65
CA ALA A 22 -8.73 -13.60 -6.56
C ALA A 22 -8.54 -12.89 -5.22
N LYS A 23 -8.48 -13.63 -4.11
CA LYS A 23 -8.21 -13.06 -2.77
C LYS A 23 -6.79 -12.48 -2.65
N PHE A 24 -5.78 -13.11 -3.23
CA PHE A 24 -4.42 -12.55 -3.29
C PHE A 24 -4.36 -11.28 -4.14
N SER A 25 -5.06 -11.25 -5.29
CA SER A 25 -5.18 -10.02 -6.09
C SER A 25 -5.84 -8.89 -5.29
N ALA A 26 -6.94 -9.20 -4.59
CA ALA A 26 -7.63 -8.22 -3.75
C ALA A 26 -6.75 -7.70 -2.60
N LEU A 27 -5.87 -8.53 -2.03
CA LEU A 27 -4.90 -8.10 -1.03
C LEU A 27 -3.87 -7.12 -1.61
N ALA A 28 -3.32 -7.42 -2.79
CA ALA A 28 -2.35 -6.55 -3.47
C ALA A 28 -2.98 -5.19 -3.86
N ASP A 29 -4.23 -5.21 -4.30
CA ASP A 29 -5.02 -4.01 -4.61
C ASP A 29 -5.32 -3.19 -3.35
N LEU A 30 -5.72 -3.83 -2.25
CA LEU A 30 -5.95 -3.16 -0.97
C LEU A 30 -4.66 -2.48 -0.49
N ARG A 31 -3.53 -3.19 -0.54
CA ARG A 31 -2.24 -2.63 -0.17
C ARG A 31 -1.87 -1.43 -1.06
N TRP A 32 -2.24 -1.45 -2.35
CA TRP A 32 -2.06 -0.31 -3.27
C TRP A 32 -2.89 0.90 -2.88
N GLN A 33 -4.17 0.69 -2.60
CA GLN A 33 -5.08 1.74 -2.16
C GLN A 33 -4.60 2.37 -0.85
N ARG A 34 -4.10 1.56 0.10
CA ARG A 34 -3.55 2.04 1.37
C ARG A 34 -2.25 2.81 1.16
N GLU A 35 -1.29 2.27 0.40
CA GLU A 35 0.00 2.91 0.08
C GLU A 35 -0.18 4.29 -0.54
N THR A 36 -1.15 4.44 -1.46
CA THR A 36 -1.33 5.65 -2.28
C THR A 36 -2.43 6.58 -1.78
N GLY A 37 -3.19 6.18 -0.77
CA GLY A 37 -4.38 6.89 -0.27
C GLY A 37 -4.08 8.18 0.51
N GLY A 38 -2.82 8.44 0.83
CA GLY A 38 -2.39 9.58 1.63
C GLY A 38 -2.25 9.27 3.12
N LEU A 39 -1.50 10.12 3.81
CA LEU A 39 -1.13 9.99 5.21
C LEU A 39 -1.40 11.31 5.94
N ASP A 40 -2.07 11.23 7.08
CA ASP A 40 -2.18 12.35 8.00
C ASP A 40 -0.91 12.42 8.84
N ILE A 41 -0.25 13.58 8.86
CA ILE A 41 1.00 13.81 9.58
C ILE A 41 0.76 14.70 10.81
N ALA A 42 1.75 14.72 11.71
CA ALA A 42 1.74 15.63 12.85
C ALA A 42 1.54 17.08 12.39
N GLY A 43 0.68 17.83 13.08
CA GLY A 43 0.28 19.19 12.68
C GLY A 43 -1.00 19.25 11.84
N GLY A 44 -1.65 18.10 11.57
CA GLY A 44 -2.99 18.06 10.95
C GLY A 44 -3.00 18.22 9.43
N ALA A 45 -1.82 18.29 8.80
CA ALA A 45 -1.71 18.27 7.35
C ALA A 45 -1.89 16.85 6.81
N ARG A 46 -2.48 16.74 5.61
CA ARG A 46 -2.57 15.49 4.86
C ARG A 46 -1.58 15.51 3.70
N ILE A 47 -0.71 14.51 3.66
CA ILE A 47 0.26 14.29 2.60
C ILE A 47 -0.31 13.28 1.61
N VAL A 48 -0.19 13.59 0.32
CA VAL A 48 -0.49 12.65 -0.76
C VAL A 48 0.66 11.66 -0.87
N THR A 49 0.35 10.35 -0.92
CA THR A 49 1.36 9.28 -0.96
C THR A 49 1.32 8.48 -2.26
N THR A 50 0.85 9.07 -3.38
CA THR A 50 1.02 8.43 -4.68
C THR A 50 2.51 8.18 -4.94
N ARG A 51 2.83 7.25 -5.83
CA ARG A 51 4.23 6.90 -6.12
C ARG A 51 5.02 8.10 -6.65
N GLU A 52 4.36 8.98 -7.39
CA GLU A 52 4.92 10.25 -7.85
C GLU A 52 5.23 11.18 -6.66
N SER A 53 4.32 11.30 -5.69
CA SER A 53 4.57 12.09 -4.48
C SER A 53 5.70 11.49 -3.63
N GLN A 54 5.74 10.16 -3.48
CA GLN A 54 6.85 9.47 -2.79
C GLN A 54 8.19 9.76 -3.48
N ALA A 55 8.25 9.68 -4.80
CA ALA A 55 9.44 9.99 -5.58
C ALA A 55 9.85 11.47 -5.48
N GLN A 56 8.89 12.39 -5.52
CA GLN A 56 9.13 13.82 -5.37
C GLN A 56 9.73 14.15 -4.01
N ILE A 57 9.17 13.58 -2.94
CA ILE A 57 9.66 13.74 -1.57
C ILE A 57 11.10 13.20 -1.46
N ALA A 58 11.35 11.99 -1.96
CA ALA A 58 12.69 11.37 -1.95
C ALA A 58 13.72 12.21 -2.74
N SER A 59 13.35 12.69 -3.93
CA SER A 59 14.20 13.57 -4.73
C SER A 59 14.49 14.89 -4.00
N THR A 60 13.51 15.46 -3.31
CA THR A 60 13.69 16.72 -2.57
C THR A 60 14.68 16.53 -1.42
N VAL A 61 14.57 15.42 -0.68
CA VAL A 61 15.54 15.05 0.38
C VAL A 61 16.96 14.91 -0.19
N GLN A 62 17.10 14.28 -1.36
CA GLN A 62 18.40 14.17 -2.03
C GLN A 62 18.95 15.54 -2.44
N SER A 63 18.12 16.41 -3.01
CA SER A 63 18.51 17.76 -3.42
C SER A 63 18.91 18.65 -2.24
N ILE A 64 18.20 18.57 -1.11
CA ILE A 64 18.58 19.23 0.15
C ILE A 64 19.95 18.75 0.60
N SER A 65 20.15 17.42 0.65
CA SER A 65 21.40 16.81 1.10
C SER A 65 22.60 17.17 0.22
N ALA A 66 22.34 17.40 -1.07
CA ALA A 66 23.34 17.83 -2.05
C ALA A 66 23.55 19.36 -2.07
N GLY A 67 22.84 20.14 -1.25
CA GLY A 67 22.91 21.61 -1.23
C GLY A 67 22.35 22.28 -2.50
N LEU A 68 21.50 21.59 -3.26
CA LEU A 68 20.91 22.08 -4.51
C LEU A 68 19.65 22.92 -4.29
N ILE A 69 19.05 22.81 -3.10
CA ILE A 69 17.86 23.55 -2.67
C ILE A 69 18.21 24.31 -1.39
N SER A 70 17.85 25.59 -1.35
CA SER A 70 17.93 26.42 -0.15
C SER A 70 16.56 26.54 0.51
N GLU A 71 16.56 26.72 1.83
CA GLU A 71 15.34 26.91 2.61
C GLU A 71 14.92 28.40 2.67
N PRO A 72 13.62 28.70 2.87
CA PRO A 72 12.49 27.76 2.95
C PRO A 72 12.05 27.23 1.58
N ILE A 73 11.40 26.07 1.57
CA ILE A 73 10.93 25.38 0.36
C ILE A 73 9.43 25.62 0.22
N ASP A 74 9.03 26.28 -0.86
CA ASP A 74 7.61 26.41 -1.21
C ASP A 74 7.06 25.04 -1.64
N TRP A 75 6.22 24.45 -0.81
CA TRP A 75 5.63 23.14 -1.01
C TRP A 75 4.11 23.22 -1.16
N LYS A 76 3.56 22.47 -2.12
CA LYS A 76 2.12 22.38 -2.33
C LYS A 76 1.55 21.16 -1.60
N LEU A 77 0.96 21.39 -0.44
CA LEU A 77 0.18 20.40 0.30
C LEU A 77 -1.24 20.29 -0.26
N ALA A 78 -1.99 19.28 0.18
CA ALA A 78 -3.41 19.16 -0.16
C ALA A 78 -4.23 20.35 0.38
N SER A 79 -3.78 20.96 1.48
CA SER A 79 -4.39 22.15 2.10
C SER A 79 -4.00 23.47 1.45
N GLY A 80 -2.99 23.51 0.57
CA GLY A 80 -2.48 24.73 -0.05
C GLY A 80 -0.95 24.84 -0.06
N TRP A 81 -0.45 26.01 -0.44
CA TRP A 81 0.99 26.31 -0.42
C TRP A 81 1.47 26.60 1.00
N GLN A 82 2.61 26.03 1.36
CA GLN A 82 3.28 26.25 2.64
C GLN A 82 4.79 26.29 2.45
N GLN A 83 5.47 27.14 3.22
CA GLN A 83 6.92 27.15 3.32
C GLN A 83 7.37 26.11 4.34
N LEU A 84 8.18 25.16 3.89
CA LEU A 84 8.74 24.09 4.72
C LEU A 84 10.25 24.23 4.85
N SER A 85 10.76 24.00 6.05
CA SER A 85 12.18 23.77 6.32
C SER A 85 12.62 22.39 5.81
N ALA A 86 13.94 22.19 5.69
CA ALA A 86 14.47 20.87 5.36
C ALA A 86 14.14 19.84 6.45
N ALA A 87 14.12 20.27 7.72
CA ALA A 87 13.75 19.41 8.83
C ALA A 87 12.30 18.90 8.70
N GLU A 88 11.38 19.77 8.29
CA GLU A 88 9.98 19.38 8.03
C GLU A 88 9.87 18.44 6.82
N ILE A 89 10.59 18.70 5.72
CA ILE A 89 10.64 17.79 4.56
C ILE A 89 11.18 16.41 4.95
N LEU A 90 12.26 16.35 5.74
CA LEU A 90 12.83 15.09 6.24
C LEU A 90 11.84 14.35 7.16
N SER A 91 11.12 15.07 8.02
CA SER A 91 10.08 14.49 8.86
C SER A 91 8.95 13.88 8.04
N ILE A 92 8.46 14.61 7.02
CA ILE A 92 7.46 14.11 6.07
C ILE A 92 7.98 12.87 5.34
N ALA A 93 9.21 12.91 4.84
CA ALA A 93 9.83 11.78 4.14
C ALA A 93 9.91 10.53 5.03
N GLY A 94 10.30 10.70 6.30
CA GLY A 94 10.32 9.61 7.28
C GLY A 94 8.93 9.01 7.52
N ALA A 95 7.91 9.86 7.69
CA ALA A 95 6.53 9.42 7.89
C ALA A 95 5.98 8.65 6.68
N VAL A 96 6.24 9.13 5.46
CA VAL A 96 5.83 8.46 4.22
C VAL A 96 6.57 7.14 4.05
N ALA A 97 7.89 7.10 4.30
CA ALA A 97 8.67 5.88 4.22
C ALA A 97 8.19 4.81 5.23
N ASP A 98 7.89 5.21 6.46
CA ASP A 98 7.34 4.29 7.47
C ASP A 98 5.94 3.77 7.09
N HIS A 99 5.07 4.65 6.59
CA HIS A 99 3.75 4.27 6.09
C HIS A 99 3.83 3.22 4.98
N VAL A 100 4.65 3.46 3.94
CA VAL A 100 4.83 2.51 2.83
C VAL A 100 5.41 1.20 3.33
N LYS A 101 6.44 1.24 4.19
CA LYS A 101 7.03 0.04 4.82
C LYS A 101 5.96 -0.78 5.55
N ARG A 102 5.09 -0.14 6.34
CA ARG A 102 4.00 -0.81 7.08
C ARG A 102 2.95 -1.41 6.15
N CYS A 103 2.60 -0.76 5.03
CA CYS A 103 1.69 -1.33 4.04
C CYS A 103 2.22 -2.64 3.45
N PHE A 104 3.50 -2.69 3.06
CA PHE A 104 4.12 -3.92 2.55
C PHE A 104 4.32 -4.98 3.64
N ALA A 105 4.64 -4.58 4.87
CA ALA A 105 4.74 -5.51 6.01
C ALA A 105 3.39 -6.16 6.31
N ALA A 106 2.29 -5.40 6.27
CA ALA A 106 0.93 -5.90 6.45
C ALA A 106 0.56 -6.92 5.36
N GLU A 107 0.76 -6.58 4.08
CA GLU A 107 0.51 -7.51 2.96
C GLU A 107 1.31 -8.81 3.11
N LYS A 108 2.59 -8.73 3.49
CA LYS A 108 3.41 -9.91 3.74
C LYS A 108 2.83 -10.76 4.88
N ALA A 109 2.49 -10.15 6.00
CA ALA A 109 1.96 -10.87 7.16
C ALA A 109 0.65 -11.61 6.84
N ILE A 110 -0.24 -10.97 6.08
CA ILE A 110 -1.52 -11.54 5.68
C ILE A 110 -1.36 -12.62 4.62
N SER A 111 -0.45 -12.44 3.66
CA SER A 111 -0.14 -13.46 2.66
C SER A 111 0.27 -14.78 3.31
N VAL A 112 1.12 -14.72 4.35
CA VAL A 112 1.52 -15.90 5.14
C VAL A 112 0.31 -16.55 5.84
N GLN A 113 -0.61 -15.76 6.41
CA GLN A 113 -1.83 -16.29 7.04
C GLN A 113 -2.76 -16.94 6.01
N MET A 114 -2.92 -16.34 4.85
CA MET A 114 -3.73 -16.87 3.74
C MET A 114 -3.16 -18.18 3.22
N ASP A 115 -1.84 -18.29 3.06
CA ASP A 115 -1.17 -19.53 2.68
C ASP A 115 -1.40 -20.66 3.69
N ALA A 116 -1.36 -20.32 4.98
CA ALA A 116 -1.62 -21.28 6.05
C ALA A 116 -3.12 -21.64 6.22
N THR A 117 -4.03 -20.85 5.65
CA THR A 117 -5.48 -21.06 5.79
C THR A 117 -6.00 -22.01 4.70
N PRO A 118 -6.58 -23.17 5.07
CA PRO A 118 -7.16 -24.11 4.11
C PRO A 118 -8.40 -23.55 3.39
N GLY A 119 -8.75 -24.16 2.26
CA GLY A 119 -9.96 -23.82 1.51
C GLY A 119 -9.81 -22.61 0.60
N ASP A 120 -10.94 -22.02 0.21
CA ASP A 120 -11.03 -21.00 -0.85
C ASP A 120 -10.86 -19.55 -0.37
N LEU A 121 -10.61 -19.35 0.94
CA LEU A 121 -10.48 -18.04 1.60
C LEU A 121 -11.73 -17.15 1.55
N SER A 122 -12.91 -17.70 1.22
CA SER A 122 -14.17 -16.94 1.15
C SER A 122 -14.51 -16.22 2.47
N GLY A 123 -14.24 -16.86 3.61
CA GLY A 123 -14.42 -16.29 4.95
C GLY A 123 -13.26 -15.41 5.45
N PHE A 124 -12.17 -15.26 4.69
CA PHE A 124 -11.02 -14.47 5.11
C PHE A 124 -11.28 -12.97 4.87
N ASP A 125 -11.38 -12.20 5.96
CA ASP A 125 -11.51 -10.75 5.93
C ASP A 125 -10.13 -10.09 5.79
N ILE A 126 -9.75 -9.85 4.53
CA ILE A 126 -8.47 -9.21 4.19
C ILE A 126 -8.37 -7.78 4.71
N ALA A 127 -9.49 -7.05 4.83
CA ALA A 127 -9.47 -5.64 5.22
C ALA A 127 -9.21 -5.52 6.73
N ALA A 128 -9.96 -6.27 7.54
CA ALA A 128 -9.73 -6.31 8.98
C ALA A 128 -8.33 -6.83 9.33
N ALA A 129 -7.87 -7.89 8.65
CA ALA A 129 -6.52 -8.43 8.85
C ALA A 129 -5.43 -7.40 8.46
N PHE A 130 -5.66 -6.64 7.39
CA PHE A 130 -4.73 -5.60 6.95
C PHE A 130 -4.64 -4.44 7.93
N ASP A 131 -5.78 -3.91 8.37
CA ASP A 131 -5.78 -2.77 9.29
C ASP A 131 -5.16 -3.15 10.65
N ALA A 132 -5.36 -4.39 11.11
CA ALA A 132 -4.69 -4.94 12.29
C ALA A 132 -3.17 -5.08 12.10
N ALA A 133 -2.72 -5.68 10.99
CA ALA A 133 -1.30 -5.88 10.70
C ALA A 133 -0.56 -4.56 10.43
N TYR A 134 -1.23 -3.58 9.83
CA TYR A 134 -0.70 -2.25 9.63
C TYR A 134 -0.44 -1.55 10.96
N SER A 135 -1.33 -1.75 11.95
CA SER A 135 -1.32 -1.05 13.25
C SER A 135 -0.42 -1.68 14.31
N ALA A 136 0.10 -2.89 14.06
CA ALA A 136 1.02 -3.61 14.94
C ALA A 136 2.47 -3.08 14.86
#